data_AF-A0A8T7BJG6-F1
#
_entry.id   AF-A0A8T7BJG6-F1
#
_cell.length_a   1.000
_cell.length_b   1.000
_cell.length_c   1.000
_cell.angle_alpha   90.00
_cell.angle_beta   90.00
_cell.angle_gamma   90.00
#
_symmetry.space_group_name_H-M   'P 1'
#
loop_
_entity.id
_entity.type
_entity.pdbx_description
1 polymer ?
#
loop_
_entity_poly.entity_id
_entity_poly.type
_entity_poly.pdbx_seq_one_letter_code
_entity_poly.pdbx_strand_id
1 'polypeptide(L)'
;MRYLLLNLICLMVISGCTSNPSTNPELRPNEGTNEIARTNLNLAVEYMRTGDLETALERLNRAYAADPRYYYTHNIYGLLYQRLRDPALAEEHFKRAIS
;
A
#
# COMPACT_ATOMS: atom_id res chain seq x y z
N MET A 1 -33.62 35.71 16.51
CA MET A 1 -32.25 35.66 17.06
C MET A 1 -31.87 34.32 17.69
N ARG A 2 -32.75 33.62 18.43
CA ARG A 2 -32.41 32.30 19.04
C ARG A 2 -32.32 31.13 18.04
N TYR A 3 -33.07 31.18 16.92
CA TYR A 3 -32.99 30.19 15.83
C TYR A 3 -31.82 30.42 14.85
N LEU A 4 -31.26 31.64 14.81
CA LEU A 4 -30.10 32.00 13.98
C LEU A 4 -28.81 31.39 14.58
N LEU A 5 -28.71 31.37 15.91
CA LEU A 5 -27.66 30.68 16.67
C LEU A 5 -27.77 29.15 16.58
N LEU A 6 -28.99 28.60 16.45
CA LEU A 6 -29.23 27.16 16.35
C LEU A 6 -28.81 26.59 14.98
N ASN A 7 -28.95 27.38 13.90
CA ASN A 7 -28.56 26.97 12.54
C ASN A 7 -27.03 26.94 12.33
N LEU A 8 -26.28 27.80 13.02
CA LEU A 8 -24.83 27.92 12.85
C LEU A 8 -24.05 26.74 13.47
N ILE A 9 -24.65 26.04 14.44
CA ILE A 9 -24.04 24.89 15.12
C ILE A 9 -24.08 23.62 14.25
N CYS A 10 -25.00 23.54 13.28
CA CYS A 10 -25.15 22.36 12.41
C CYS A 10 -24.04 22.23 11.35
N LEU A 11 -23.32 23.31 11.04
CA LEU A 11 -22.26 23.28 10.01
C LEU A 11 -20.93 22.67 10.46
N MET A 12 -20.73 22.42 11.77
CA MET A 12 -19.47 21.88 12.29
C MET A 12 -19.37 20.34 12.26
N VAL A 13 -20.43 19.64 11.86
CA VAL A 13 -20.50 18.16 12.02
C VAL A 13 -20.06 17.39 10.77
N ILE A 14 -19.55 18.05 9.73
CA ILE A 14 -18.82 17.35 8.67
C ILE A 14 -17.37 17.17 9.13
N SER A 15 -17.21 16.37 10.19
CA SER A 15 -15.94 15.72 10.48
C SER A 15 -15.63 14.81 9.30
N GLY A 16 -14.70 15.25 8.44
CA GLY A 16 -14.19 14.42 7.37
C GLY A 16 -13.66 13.11 7.95
N CYS A 17 -14.11 11.99 7.42
CA CYS A 17 -13.51 10.69 7.69
C CYS A 17 -12.08 10.72 7.16
N THR A 18 -11.10 11.01 8.01
CA THR A 18 -9.72 10.65 7.71
C THR A 18 -9.66 9.13 7.76
N SER A 19 -9.54 8.49 6.60
CA SER A 19 -9.23 7.07 6.52
C SER A 19 -7.92 6.83 7.26
N ASN A 20 -8.00 6.16 8.42
CA ASN A 20 -6.82 5.68 9.11
C ASN A 20 -6.17 4.63 8.20
N PRO A 21 -4.94 4.83 7.70
CA PRO A 21 -4.25 3.76 7.00
C PRO A 21 -4.07 2.65 8.03
N SER A 22 -4.71 1.51 7.76
CA SER A 22 -4.55 0.29 8.54
C SER A 22 -3.15 -0.24 8.25
N THR A 23 -2.14 0.33 8.90
CA THR A 23 -0.76 -0.14 8.81
C THR A 23 -0.72 -1.47 9.54
N ASN A 24 -0.77 -2.59 8.81
CA ASN A 24 -0.55 -3.91 9.37
C ASN A 24 0.78 -3.88 10.16
N PRO A 25 0.76 -4.12 11.49
CA PRO A 25 1.95 -3.99 12.34
C PRO A 25 3.09 -4.96 12.00
N GLU A 26 2.84 -5.98 11.17
CA GLU A 26 3.84 -6.94 10.71
C GLU A 26 4.90 -6.32 9.77
N LEU A 27 4.69 -5.11 9.26
CA LEU A 27 5.67 -4.38 8.44
C LEU A 27 6.66 -3.52 9.27
N ARG A 28 6.77 -3.73 10.60
CA ARG A 28 7.74 -2.98 11.43
C ARG A 28 9.18 -3.40 11.09
N PRO A 29 10.01 -2.48 10.56
CA PRO A 29 11.37 -2.81 10.15
C PRO A 29 12.38 -2.47 11.25
N ASN A 30 13.44 -3.27 11.31
CA ASN A 30 14.70 -2.94 11.97
C ASN A 30 15.34 -1.72 11.29
N GLU A 31 16.18 -0.98 12.02
CA GLU A 31 16.66 0.40 11.76
C GLU A 31 17.47 0.64 10.45
N GLY A 32 16.87 0.36 9.30
CA GLY A 32 17.43 0.60 7.96
C GLY A 32 16.38 0.68 6.86
N THR A 33 15.11 0.95 7.21
CA THR A 33 14.01 0.92 6.24
C THR A 33 14.15 2.00 5.19
N ASN A 34 14.15 1.59 3.93
CA ASN A 34 13.85 2.50 2.84
C ASN A 34 12.35 2.85 2.84
N GLU A 35 12.03 4.00 3.43
CA GLU A 35 10.64 4.49 3.54
C GLU A 35 9.95 4.67 2.18
N ILE A 36 10.71 5.00 1.13
CA ILE A 36 10.19 5.10 -0.24
C ILE A 36 9.74 3.73 -0.73
N ALA A 37 10.53 2.68 -0.45
CA ALA A 37 10.17 1.30 -0.80
C ALA A 37 8.88 0.87 -0.09
N ARG A 38 8.81 1.08 1.23
CA ARG A 38 7.61 0.75 2.03
C ARG A 38 6.37 1.50 1.56
N THR A 39 6.48 2.79 1.29
CA THR A 39 5.34 3.63 0.87
C THR A 39 4.79 3.16 -0.47
N ASN A 40 5.66 2.92 -1.45
CA ASN A 40 5.23 2.42 -2.74
C ASN A 40 4.69 0.99 -2.65
N LEU A 41 5.26 0.13 -1.79
CA LEU A 41 4.72 -1.22 -1.54
C LEU A 41 3.29 -1.15 -0.99
N ASN A 42 3.02 -0.28 -0.02
CA ASN A 42 1.67 -0.13 0.53
C ASN A 42 0.68 0.38 -0.52
N LEU A 43 1.10 1.31 -1.39
CA LEU A 43 0.28 1.73 -2.52
C LEU A 43 0.00 0.58 -3.48
N ALA A 44 1.01 -0.25 -3.79
CA ALA A 44 0.81 -1.42 -4.64
C ALA A 44 -0.24 -2.38 -4.08
N VAL A 45 -0.19 -2.67 -2.77
CA VAL A 45 -1.17 -3.53 -2.10
C VAL A 45 -2.58 -2.94 -2.20
N GLU A 46 -2.73 -1.63 -2.04
CA GLU A 46 -4.03 -0.97 -2.18
C GLU A 46 -4.56 -1.03 -3.62
N TYR A 47 -3.72 -0.78 -4.63
CA TYR A 47 -4.11 -0.93 -6.03
C TYR A 47 -4.43 -2.39 -6.40
N MET A 48 -3.71 -3.36 -5.85
CA MET A 48 -4.09 -4.76 -5.98
C MET A 48 -5.47 -5.03 -5.37
N ARG A 49 -5.76 -4.45 -4.20
CA ARG A 49 -7.06 -4.60 -3.52
C ARG A 49 -8.22 -4.06 -4.36
N THR A 50 -8.01 -2.97 -5.09
CA THR A 50 -9.01 -2.38 -6.00
C THR A 50 -9.05 -3.04 -7.38
N GLY A 51 -8.10 -3.91 -7.70
CA GLY A 51 -8.02 -4.64 -8.97
C GLY A 51 -7.25 -3.90 -10.06
N ASP A 52 -6.68 -2.73 -9.76
CA ASP A 52 -5.79 -2.00 -10.66
C ASP A 52 -4.37 -2.59 -10.61
N LEU A 53 -4.20 -3.72 -11.29
CA LEU A 53 -2.94 -4.48 -11.26
C LEU A 53 -1.81 -3.78 -12.02
N GLU A 54 -2.13 -2.91 -12.99
CA GLU A 54 -1.15 -2.14 -13.75
C GLU A 54 -0.49 -1.07 -12.87
N THR A 55 -1.31 -0.25 -12.19
CA THR A 55 -0.77 0.74 -11.25
C THR A 55 -0.06 0.06 -10.10
N ALA A 56 -0.55 -1.10 -9.62
CA ALA A 56 0.16 -1.88 -8.61
C ALA A 56 1.57 -2.28 -9.05
N LEU A 57 1.74 -2.73 -10.31
CA LEU A 57 3.04 -3.07 -10.87
C LEU A 57 3.98 -1.86 -10.90
N GLU A 58 3.47 -0.70 -11.32
CA GLU A 58 4.25 0.54 -11.33
C GLU A 58 4.76 0.91 -9.93
N ARG A 59 3.90 0.78 -8.92
CA ARG A 59 4.27 1.03 -7.53
C ARG A 59 5.31 0.03 -7.04
N LEU A 60 5.19 -1.26 -7.36
CA LEU A 60 6.23 -2.23 -7.01
C LEU A 60 7.57 -1.92 -7.68
N ASN A 61 7.57 -1.47 -8.94
CA ASN A 61 8.80 -1.05 -9.63
C ASN A 61 9.47 0.12 -8.91
N ARG A 62 8.69 1.11 -8.47
CA ARG A 62 9.21 2.22 -7.65
C ARG A 62 9.73 1.75 -6.29
N ALA A 63 9.06 0.78 -5.68
CA ALA A 63 9.50 0.22 -4.41
C ALA A 63 10.84 -0.53 -4.54
N TYR A 64 10.97 -1.34 -5.59
CA TYR A 64 12.18 -2.07 -5.93
C TYR A 64 13.34 -1.14 -6.30
N ALA A 65 13.07 -0.09 -7.09
CA ALA A 65 14.09 0.89 -7.44
C ALA A 65 14.62 1.65 -6.21
N ALA A 66 13.77 1.88 -5.21
CA ALA A 66 14.19 2.50 -3.97
C ALA A 66 15.05 1.56 -3.13
N ASP A 67 14.60 0.32 -2.91
CA ASP A 67 15.37 -0.69 -2.19
C ASP A 67 15.19 -2.09 -2.81
N PRO A 68 16.16 -2.54 -3.63
CA PRO A 68 16.13 -3.86 -4.23
C PRO A 68 16.22 -5.02 -3.22
N ARG A 69 16.70 -4.75 -2.01
CA ARG A 69 16.91 -5.74 -0.93
C ARG A 69 15.71 -5.84 0.01
N TYR A 70 14.69 -5.00 -0.18
CA TYR A 70 13.48 -5.04 0.63
C TYR A 70 12.64 -6.27 0.25
N TYR A 71 12.84 -7.37 0.98
CA TYR A 71 12.26 -8.68 0.68
C TYR A 71 10.72 -8.67 0.55
N TYR A 72 10.04 -7.78 1.29
CA TYR A 72 8.59 -7.60 1.17
C TYR A 72 8.17 -7.22 -0.25
N THR A 73 8.97 -6.43 -0.98
CA THR A 73 8.68 -6.04 -2.37
C THR A 73 8.59 -7.27 -3.27
N HIS A 74 9.54 -8.21 -3.15
CA HIS A 74 9.51 -9.47 -3.92
C HIS A 74 8.33 -10.35 -3.55
N ASN A 75 7.93 -10.38 -2.27
CA ASN A 75 6.74 -11.10 -1.85
C ASN A 75 5.47 -10.55 -2.53
N ILE A 76 5.30 -9.22 -2.56
CA ILE A 76 4.13 -8.60 -3.20
C ILE A 76 4.18 -8.75 -4.73
N TYR A 77 5.35 -8.72 -5.39
CA TYR A 77 5.46 -9.10 -6.80
C TYR A 77 4.92 -10.51 -7.07
N GLY A 78 5.29 -11.47 -6.22
CA GLY A 78 4.79 -12.84 -6.33
C GLY A 78 3.26 -12.91 -6.30
N LEU A 79 2.64 -12.21 -5.33
CA LEU A 79 1.18 -12.12 -5.22
C LEU A 79 0.53 -11.40 -6.41
N LEU A 80 1.17 -10.36 -6.94
CA LEU A 80 0.69 -9.64 -8.12
C LEU A 80 0.66 -10.56 -9.35
N TYR A 81 1.76 -11.28 -9.61
CA TYR A 81 1.85 -12.19 -10.75
C TYR A 81 0.92 -13.40 -10.61
N GLN A 82 0.63 -13.87 -9.40
CA GLN A 82 -0.46 -14.84 -9.18
C GLN A 82 -1.82 -14.30 -9.64
N ARG A 83 -2.14 -13.04 -9.34
CA ARG A 83 -3.39 -12.41 -9.81
C ARG A 83 -3.42 -12.20 -11.31
N LEU A 84 -2.26 -11.89 -11.91
CA LEU A 84 -2.08 -11.80 -13.36
C LEU A 84 -2.08 -13.16 -14.07
N ARG A 85 -2.17 -14.27 -13.32
CA ARG A 85 -2.08 -15.65 -13.81
C ARG A 85 -0.77 -15.98 -14.52
N ASP A 86 0.33 -15.39 -14.06
CA ASP A 86 1.69 -15.72 -14.46
C ASP A 86 2.43 -16.43 -13.29
N PRO A 87 2.26 -17.76 -13.15
CA PRO A 87 2.85 -18.49 -12.03
C PRO A 87 4.38 -18.58 -12.12
N ALA A 88 4.97 -18.46 -13.32
CA ALA A 88 6.41 -18.54 -13.51
C ALA A 88 7.10 -17.31 -12.89
N LEU A 89 6.62 -16.11 -13.22
CA LEU A 89 7.13 -14.88 -12.61
C LEU A 89 6.80 -14.82 -11.11
N ALA A 90 5.63 -15.33 -10.71
CA ALA A 90 5.29 -15.39 -9.29
C ALA A 90 6.31 -16.21 -8.48
N GLU A 91 6.66 -17.41 -8.96
CA GLU A 91 7.63 -18.29 -8.31
C GLU A 91 9.03 -17.65 -8.23
N GLU A 92 9.48 -17.00 -9.30
CA GLU A 92 10.76 -16.28 -9.33
C GLU A 92 10.84 -15.24 -8.20
N HIS A 93 9.79 -14.43 -8.06
CA HIS A 93 9.74 -13.39 -7.05
C HIS A 93 9.58 -13.95 -5.63
N PHE A 94 8.81 -15.01 -5.42
CA PHE A 94 8.76 -15.66 -4.11
C PHE A 94 10.11 -16.25 -3.69
N LYS A 95 10.87 -16.84 -4.62
CA LYS A 95 12.23 -17.32 -4.34
C LYS A 95 13.17 -16.18 -3.94
N ARG A 96 13.09 -15.03 -4.61
CA ARG A 96 13.85 -13.83 -4.25
C ARG A 96 13.45 -13.23 -2.90
N ALA A 97 12.19 -13.42 -2.47
CA ALA A 97 11.72 -12.92 -1.19
C ALA A 97 12.31 -13.68 0.02
N ILE A 98 12.80 -14.90 -0.19
CA ILE A 98 13.34 -15.77 0.88
C ILE A 98 14.86 -15.98 0.79
N SER A 99 15.50 -15.55 -0.30
CA SER A 99 16.95 -15.62 -0.52
C SER A 99 17.67 -14.44 0.12
#